data_AF-A0A9D1A8H0-F1
#
_entry.id   AF-A0A9D1A8H0-F1
#
_cell.length_a   1.000
_cell.length_b   1.000
_cell.length_c   1.000
_cell.angle_alpha   90.00
_cell.angle_beta   90.00
_cell.angle_gamma   90.00
#
_symmetry.space_group_name_H-M   'P 1'
#
loop_
_entity.id
_entity.type
_entity.pdbx_description
1 polymer ?
#
loop_
_entity_poly.entity_id
_entity_poly.type
_entity_poly.pdbx_seq_one_letter_code
_entity_poly.pdbx_strand_id
1 'polypeptide(L)'
;MRHLFVELPYYTAAYLNLWMEAEDDTILEQLYRDWAGTSQHSEDVLEFYRTIKQDCPETIFHGTDLGHQYDTTGARYLAYLEEQGLEKSEAYEITQEVIRQGKTFYKTDNPVYRENIMVENFCRAFDALEGERIMGIYGAAHTVIDGLDFSYSVPCMANQLHEIYGDLVHAEDLSQLDVPEPDFETIEVNGTAYPATYFGYQNTRSFLEEYQYRQYYRQ
;
A
#
# COMPACT_ATOMS: atom_id res chain seq x y z
N MET A 1 -13.00 -10.07 12.80
CA MET A 1 -12.08 -10.13 11.65
C MET A 1 -11.29 -8.84 11.63
N ARG A 2 -10.05 -8.84 11.13
CA ARG A 2 -9.23 -7.61 11.07
C ARG A 2 -9.24 -7.08 9.65
N HIS A 3 -9.99 -6.01 9.40
CA HIS A 3 -10.11 -5.40 8.08
C HIS A 3 -8.97 -4.41 7.88
N LEU A 4 -8.04 -4.75 6.97
CA LEU A 4 -6.90 -3.90 6.63
C LEU A 4 -7.06 -3.36 5.21
N PHE A 5 -7.31 -2.06 5.12
CA PHE A 5 -7.42 -1.31 3.89
C PHE A 5 -6.02 -0.85 3.47
N VAL A 6 -5.67 -1.08 2.20
CA VAL A 6 -4.32 -0.82 1.68
C VAL A 6 -4.39 -0.04 0.37
N GLU A 7 -3.38 0.81 0.14
CA GLU A 7 -3.13 1.50 -1.13
C GLU A 7 -2.65 0.52 -2.22
N LEU A 8 -3.50 -0.45 -2.53
CA LEU A 8 -3.31 -1.44 -3.59
C LEU A 8 -4.64 -1.62 -4.35
N PRO A 9 -4.59 -2.06 -5.62
CA PRO A 9 -5.80 -2.42 -6.35
C PRO A 9 -6.58 -3.56 -5.67
N TYR A 10 -7.89 -3.58 -5.88
CA TYR A 10 -8.79 -4.66 -5.42
C TYR A 10 -8.24 -6.07 -5.69
N TYR A 11 -7.82 -6.34 -6.93
CA TYR A 11 -7.33 -7.67 -7.33
C TYR A 11 -6.02 -8.07 -6.63
N THR A 12 -5.20 -7.11 -6.21
CA THR A 12 -3.96 -7.38 -5.47
C THR A 12 -4.31 -7.79 -4.04
N ALA A 13 -5.21 -7.04 -3.39
CA ALA A 13 -5.70 -7.40 -2.06
C ALA A 13 -6.46 -8.74 -2.07
N ALA A 14 -7.23 -9.03 -3.13
CA ALA A 14 -7.91 -10.30 -3.27
C ALA A 14 -6.92 -11.48 -3.39
N TYR A 15 -5.79 -11.31 -4.09
CA TYR A 15 -4.71 -12.30 -4.07
C TYR A 15 -4.03 -12.41 -2.71
N LEU A 16 -3.83 -11.32 -1.98
CA LEU A 16 -3.32 -11.38 -0.60
C LEU A 16 -4.26 -12.19 0.29
N ASN A 17 -5.57 -12.05 0.14
CA ASN A 17 -6.55 -12.87 0.87
C ASN A 17 -6.46 -14.36 0.50
N LEU A 18 -6.27 -14.69 -0.79
CA LEU A 18 -6.00 -16.08 -1.21
C LEU A 18 -4.68 -16.60 -0.62
N TRP A 19 -3.66 -15.75 -0.54
CA TRP A 19 -2.37 -16.08 0.08
C TRP A 19 -2.48 -16.30 1.59
N MET A 20 -3.30 -15.54 2.31
CA MET A 20 -3.51 -15.75 3.75
C MET A 20 -3.98 -17.18 4.06
N GLU A 21 -4.79 -17.76 3.19
CA GLU A 21 -5.31 -19.13 3.31
C GLU A 21 -4.37 -20.20 2.72
N ALA A 22 -3.37 -19.82 1.93
CA ALA A 22 -2.45 -20.75 1.29
C ALA A 22 -1.39 -21.29 2.27
N GLU A 23 -0.90 -22.51 2.03
CA GLU A 23 0.15 -23.14 2.85
C GLU A 23 1.53 -22.50 2.67
N ASP A 24 1.77 -21.86 1.52
CA ASP A 24 3.07 -21.28 1.15
C ASP A 24 2.95 -19.85 0.60
N ASP A 25 4.10 -19.27 0.25
CA ASP A 25 4.23 -17.89 -0.21
C ASP A 25 4.15 -17.73 -1.73
N THR A 26 3.81 -18.77 -2.49
CA THR A 26 3.84 -18.73 -3.97
C THR A 26 3.04 -17.55 -4.54
N ILE A 27 1.87 -17.26 -3.97
CA ILE A 27 1.02 -16.14 -4.38
C ILE A 27 1.69 -14.80 -4.06
N LEU A 28 2.21 -14.63 -2.83
CA LEU A 28 2.90 -13.41 -2.42
C LEU A 28 4.17 -13.16 -3.26
N GLU A 29 4.96 -14.20 -3.53
CA GLU A 29 6.16 -14.10 -4.37
C GLU A 29 5.83 -13.77 -5.83
N GLN A 30 4.65 -14.19 -6.32
CA GLN A 30 4.18 -13.79 -7.63
C GLN A 30 3.71 -12.33 -7.65
N LEU A 31 3.00 -11.86 -6.62
CA LEU A 31 2.67 -10.44 -6.46
C LEU A 31 3.94 -9.57 -6.39
N TYR A 32 4.93 -10.01 -5.61
CA TYR A 32 6.21 -9.32 -5.50
C TYR A 32 6.92 -9.17 -6.85
N ARG A 33 6.92 -10.22 -7.68
CA ARG A 33 7.45 -10.13 -9.04
C ARG A 33 6.70 -9.13 -9.91
N ASP A 34 5.38 -9.05 -9.80
CA ASP A 34 4.58 -8.08 -10.54
C ASP A 34 4.81 -6.63 -10.07
N TRP A 35 5.28 -6.44 -8.83
CA TRP A 35 5.63 -5.11 -8.30
C TRP A 35 6.96 -4.57 -8.84
N ALA A 36 7.75 -5.36 -9.58
CA ALA A 36 9.04 -4.95 -10.11
C ALA A 36 8.96 -3.59 -10.82
N GLY A 37 9.88 -2.68 -10.46
CA GLY A 37 9.89 -1.31 -10.98
C GLY A 37 9.00 -0.32 -10.21
N THR A 38 8.35 -0.75 -9.13
CA THR A 38 7.59 0.12 -8.21
C THR A 38 8.24 0.18 -6.83
N SER A 39 7.83 1.14 -6.00
CA SER A 39 8.24 1.24 -4.60
C SER A 39 7.84 0.03 -3.75
N GLN A 40 6.84 -0.74 -4.18
CA GLN A 40 6.38 -1.96 -3.50
C GLN A 40 7.35 -3.15 -3.69
N HIS A 41 8.29 -3.08 -4.64
CA HIS A 41 9.31 -4.12 -4.84
C HIS A 41 10.48 -3.95 -3.87
N SER A 42 10.21 -4.14 -2.58
CA SER A 42 11.19 -4.14 -1.50
C SER A 42 11.08 -5.41 -0.64
N GLU A 43 12.21 -5.90 -0.15
CA GLU A 43 12.26 -6.99 0.84
C GLU A 43 11.49 -6.61 2.12
N ASP A 44 11.52 -5.33 2.52
CA ASP A 44 10.79 -4.83 3.70
C ASP A 44 9.26 -4.98 3.52
N VAL A 45 8.75 -4.81 2.30
CA VAL A 45 7.32 -4.98 2.00
C VAL A 45 6.92 -6.46 2.04
N LEU A 46 7.78 -7.35 1.58
CA LEU A 46 7.57 -8.80 1.72
C LEU A 46 7.54 -9.22 3.19
N GLU A 47 8.51 -8.76 3.98
CA GLU A 47 8.58 -9.05 5.40
C GLU A 47 7.37 -8.49 6.14
N PHE A 48 6.91 -7.28 5.79
CA PHE A 48 5.68 -6.70 6.32
C PHE A 48 4.47 -7.61 6.12
N TYR A 49 4.20 -8.06 4.90
CA TYR A 49 3.06 -8.96 4.65
C TYR A 49 3.23 -10.29 5.38
N ARG A 50 4.40 -10.92 5.33
CA ARG A 50 4.70 -12.17 6.07
C ARG A 50 4.44 -12.03 7.57
N THR A 51 4.87 -10.91 8.16
CA THR A 51 4.61 -10.59 9.57
C THR A 51 3.11 -10.50 9.85
N ILE A 52 2.31 -9.88 8.97
CA ILE A 52 0.85 -9.88 9.10
C ILE A 52 0.29 -11.30 9.10
N LYS A 53 0.71 -12.17 8.17
CA LYS A 53 0.20 -13.56 8.11
C LYS A 53 0.56 -14.35 9.38
N GLN A 54 1.76 -14.13 9.92
CA GLN A 54 2.23 -14.81 11.12
C GLN A 54 1.50 -14.32 12.39
N ASP A 55 1.42 -13.00 12.58
CA ASP A 55 0.98 -12.42 13.85
C ASP A 55 -0.52 -12.03 13.85
N CYS A 56 -1.11 -11.89 12.65
CA CYS A 56 -2.48 -11.43 12.43
C CYS A 56 -3.20 -12.29 11.37
N PRO A 57 -3.25 -13.63 11.52
CA PRO A 57 -3.76 -14.54 10.49
C PRO A 57 -5.24 -14.31 10.12
N GLU A 58 -6.01 -13.63 10.97
CA GLU A 58 -7.42 -13.27 10.71
C GLU A 58 -7.62 -11.99 9.87
N THR A 59 -6.54 -11.47 9.28
CA THR A 59 -6.55 -10.24 8.48
C THR A 59 -7.22 -10.47 7.13
N ILE A 60 -8.12 -9.55 6.77
CA ILE A 60 -8.74 -9.45 5.45
C ILE A 60 -8.29 -8.15 4.82
N PHE A 61 -7.61 -8.26 3.70
CA PHE A 61 -7.14 -7.13 2.91
C PHE A 61 -8.25 -6.55 2.03
N HIS A 62 -8.34 -5.23 1.99
CA HIS A 62 -9.22 -4.46 1.12
C HIS A 62 -8.37 -3.49 0.30
N GLY A 63 -8.29 -3.72 -1.01
CA GLY A 63 -7.52 -2.87 -1.91
C GLY A 63 -8.41 -1.77 -2.48
N THR A 64 -8.10 -0.52 -2.19
CA THR A 64 -8.93 0.63 -2.58
C THR A 64 -8.30 1.51 -3.64
N ASP A 65 -7.09 1.22 -4.09
CA ASP A 65 -6.47 1.98 -5.18
C ASP A 65 -7.04 1.57 -6.55
N LEU A 66 -6.78 2.37 -7.57
CA LEU A 66 -7.01 1.99 -8.96
C LEU A 66 -6.02 0.93 -9.43
N GLY A 67 -6.33 0.28 -10.56
CA GLY A 67 -5.56 -0.85 -11.06
C GLY A 67 -4.20 -0.49 -11.68
N HIS A 68 -3.16 -0.25 -10.89
CA HIS A 68 -1.83 0.04 -11.43
C HIS A 68 -1.28 -1.11 -12.31
N GLN A 69 -1.24 -2.33 -11.75
CA GLN A 69 -0.78 -3.56 -12.44
C GLN A 69 -1.90 -4.25 -13.23
N TYR A 70 -2.66 -3.52 -14.05
CA TYR A 70 -3.86 -4.04 -14.70
C TYR A 70 -3.57 -5.14 -15.74
N ASP A 71 -2.38 -5.16 -16.35
CA ASP A 71 -1.97 -6.09 -17.40
C ASP A 71 -1.15 -7.28 -16.90
N THR A 72 -0.69 -7.23 -15.65
CA THR A 72 -0.03 -8.34 -14.95
C THR A 72 -0.95 -8.94 -13.90
N THR A 73 -0.94 -8.43 -12.66
CA THR A 73 -1.75 -8.94 -11.55
C THR A 73 -3.24 -8.90 -11.87
N GLY A 74 -3.73 -7.79 -12.45
CA GLY A 74 -5.15 -7.63 -12.78
C GLY A 74 -5.62 -8.66 -13.83
N ALA A 75 -4.85 -8.81 -14.91
CA ALA A 75 -5.15 -9.81 -15.94
C ALA A 75 -5.11 -11.24 -15.39
N ARG A 76 -4.14 -11.55 -14.52
CA ARG A 76 -4.03 -12.89 -13.90
C ARG A 76 -5.18 -13.17 -12.93
N TYR A 77 -5.60 -12.19 -12.14
CA TYR A 77 -6.74 -12.35 -11.23
C TYR A 77 -8.05 -12.53 -11.99
N LEU A 78 -8.24 -11.77 -13.07
CA LEU A 78 -9.40 -11.93 -13.94
C LEU A 78 -9.46 -13.34 -14.55
N ALA A 79 -8.34 -13.84 -15.07
CA ALA A 79 -8.25 -15.21 -15.60
C ALA A 79 -8.51 -16.26 -14.50
N TYR A 80 -7.99 -16.05 -13.29
CA TYR A 80 -8.29 -16.91 -12.15
C TYR A 80 -9.79 -16.98 -11.87
N LEU A 81 -10.50 -15.86 -11.86
CA LEU A 81 -11.95 -15.85 -11.67
C LEU A 81 -12.70 -16.59 -12.78
N GLU A 82 -12.26 -16.49 -14.04
CA GLU A 82 -12.81 -17.24 -15.18
C GLU A 82 -12.58 -18.75 -15.01
N GLU A 83 -11.39 -19.16 -14.61
CA GLU A 83 -11.06 -20.56 -14.32
C GLU A 83 -11.90 -21.15 -13.17
N GLN A 84 -12.31 -20.31 -12.22
CA GLN A 84 -13.21 -20.69 -11.13
C GLN A 84 -14.72 -20.63 -11.52
N GLY A 85 -15.07 -20.19 -12.73
CA GLY A 85 -16.46 -20.04 -13.16
C GLY A 85 -17.20 -18.89 -12.46
N LEU A 86 -16.48 -17.83 -12.10
CA LEU A 86 -16.98 -16.68 -11.32
C LEU A 86 -17.26 -15.44 -12.18
N GLU A 87 -17.47 -15.58 -13.49
CA GLU A 87 -17.65 -14.47 -14.43
C GLU A 87 -18.92 -13.62 -14.19
N LYS A 88 -19.84 -14.12 -13.37
CA LYS A 88 -21.06 -13.43 -12.94
C LYS A 88 -21.02 -12.97 -11.49
N SER A 89 -19.86 -13.06 -10.85
CA SER A 89 -19.66 -12.62 -9.47
C SER A 89 -19.36 -11.13 -9.41
N GLU A 90 -19.68 -10.53 -8.26
CA GLU A 90 -19.28 -9.16 -7.95
C GLU A 90 -17.75 -8.98 -8.01
N ALA A 91 -16.98 -9.98 -7.56
CA ALA A 91 -15.52 -9.95 -7.64
C ALA A 91 -15.02 -9.79 -9.08
N TYR A 92 -15.67 -10.42 -10.05
CA TYR A 92 -15.35 -10.29 -11.47
C TYR A 92 -15.68 -8.90 -11.99
N GLU A 93 -16.88 -8.38 -11.66
CA GLU A 93 -17.31 -7.04 -12.06
C GLU A 93 -16.37 -5.95 -11.50
N ILE A 94 -16.04 -6.01 -10.21
CA ILE A 94 -15.11 -5.08 -9.56
C ILE A 94 -13.72 -5.19 -10.20
N THR A 95 -13.23 -6.40 -10.47
CA THR A 95 -11.93 -6.60 -11.12
C THR A 95 -11.89 -5.93 -12.49
N GLN A 96 -12.93 -6.11 -13.30
CA GLN A 96 -13.03 -5.44 -14.61
C GLN A 96 -13.11 -3.92 -14.49
N GLU A 97 -13.80 -3.41 -13.49
CA GLU A 97 -13.87 -1.97 -13.21
C GLU A 97 -12.51 -1.40 -12.82
N VAL A 98 -11.81 -2.00 -11.85
CA VAL A 98 -10.51 -1.53 -11.36
C VAL A 98 -9.45 -1.60 -12.46
N ILE A 99 -9.51 -2.60 -13.35
CA ILE A 99 -8.68 -2.66 -14.58
C ILE A 99 -8.98 -1.46 -15.50
N ARG A 100 -10.25 -1.08 -15.68
CA ARG A 100 -10.63 0.08 -16.50
C ARG A 100 -10.19 1.41 -15.87
N GLN A 101 -10.27 1.52 -14.54
CA GLN A 101 -9.76 2.67 -13.80
C GLN A 101 -8.25 2.83 -14.05
N GLY A 102 -7.48 1.75 -13.91
CA GLY A 102 -6.04 1.71 -14.20
C GLY A 102 -5.70 2.17 -15.61
N LYS A 103 -6.35 1.58 -16.62
CA LYS A 103 -6.17 1.98 -18.02
C LYS A 103 -6.49 3.46 -18.27
N THR A 104 -7.52 3.98 -17.61
CA THR A 104 -7.89 5.39 -17.73
C THR A 104 -6.82 6.30 -17.15
N PHE A 105 -6.32 5.97 -15.95
CA PHE A 105 -5.26 6.73 -15.29
C PHE A 105 -3.99 6.79 -16.15
N TYR A 106 -3.44 5.66 -16.59
CA TYR A 106 -2.22 5.66 -17.40
C TYR A 106 -2.38 6.28 -18.80
N LYS A 107 -3.61 6.40 -19.30
CA LYS A 107 -3.89 7.13 -20.54
C LYS A 107 -3.93 8.64 -20.33
N THR A 108 -4.33 9.10 -19.14
CA THR A 108 -4.62 10.52 -18.86
C THR A 108 -3.60 11.20 -17.97
N ASP A 109 -2.80 10.42 -17.22
CA ASP A 109 -1.85 10.88 -16.20
C ASP A 109 -2.48 11.89 -15.23
N ASN A 110 -3.70 11.55 -14.76
CA ASN A 110 -4.53 12.45 -13.99
C ASN A 110 -4.53 12.07 -12.49
N PRO A 111 -3.71 12.73 -11.63
CA PRO A 111 -3.67 12.44 -10.21
C PRO A 111 -4.99 12.75 -9.49
N VAL A 112 -5.72 13.78 -9.91
CA VAL A 112 -7.06 14.10 -9.38
C VAL A 112 -8.04 12.95 -9.64
N TYR A 113 -7.95 12.30 -10.81
CA TYR A 113 -8.76 11.13 -11.11
C TYR A 113 -8.42 9.97 -10.17
N ARG A 114 -7.14 9.70 -9.93
CA ARG A 114 -6.71 8.66 -8.98
C ARG A 114 -7.25 8.92 -7.58
N GLU A 115 -7.09 10.14 -7.08
CA GLU A 115 -7.53 10.52 -5.73
C GLU A 115 -9.02 10.22 -5.53
N ASN A 116 -9.87 10.65 -6.47
CA ASN A 116 -11.31 10.46 -6.37
C ASN A 116 -11.70 8.98 -6.52
N ILE A 117 -11.04 8.22 -7.40
CA ILE A 117 -11.29 6.78 -7.55
C ILE A 117 -10.90 6.02 -6.29
N MET A 118 -9.82 6.41 -5.59
CA MET A 118 -9.45 5.80 -4.32
C MET A 118 -10.55 5.97 -3.27
N VAL A 119 -11.17 7.16 -3.21
CA VAL A 119 -12.32 7.43 -2.32
C VAL A 119 -13.54 6.60 -2.72
N GLU A 120 -13.89 6.54 -4.01
CA GLU A 120 -15.03 5.73 -4.50
C GLU A 120 -14.86 4.25 -4.15
N ASN A 121 -13.67 3.69 -4.44
CA ASN A 121 -13.35 2.31 -4.14
C ASN A 121 -13.34 2.02 -2.63
N PHE A 122 -12.84 2.96 -1.82
CA PHE A 122 -12.88 2.87 -0.36
C PHE A 122 -14.32 2.85 0.15
N CYS A 123 -15.16 3.79 -0.27
CA CYS A 123 -16.53 3.88 0.20
C CYS A 123 -17.30 2.60 -0.13
N ARG A 124 -17.15 2.08 -1.36
CA ARG A 124 -17.75 0.79 -1.75
C ARG A 124 -17.33 -0.35 -0.81
N ALA A 125 -16.04 -0.46 -0.51
CA ALA A 125 -15.53 -1.54 0.34
C ALA A 125 -15.93 -1.36 1.81
N PHE A 126 -15.87 -0.14 2.34
CA PHE A 126 -16.19 0.16 3.73
C PHE A 126 -17.69 0.04 4.03
N ASP A 127 -18.55 0.58 3.16
CA ASP A 127 -19.99 0.53 3.35
C ASP A 127 -20.53 -0.91 3.34
N ALA A 128 -19.89 -1.80 2.57
CA ALA A 128 -20.22 -3.22 2.53
C ALA A 128 -19.91 -3.97 3.84
N LEU A 129 -19.14 -3.37 4.77
CA LEU A 129 -18.79 -3.96 6.05
C LEU A 129 -19.77 -3.59 7.18
N GLU A 130 -20.85 -2.85 6.89
CA GLU A 130 -21.98 -2.61 7.81
C GLU A 130 -21.58 -2.11 9.23
N GLY A 131 -20.55 -1.27 9.33
CA GLY A 131 -20.13 -0.63 10.59
C GLY A 131 -19.01 -1.32 11.36
N GLU A 132 -18.32 -2.30 10.74
CA GLU A 132 -17.07 -2.84 11.27
C GLU A 132 -15.97 -1.77 11.38
N ARG A 133 -15.07 -1.96 12.34
CA ARG A 133 -13.88 -1.10 12.48
C ARG A 133 -12.78 -1.60 11.56
N ILE A 134 -12.19 -0.67 10.83
CA ILE A 134 -11.12 -0.95 9.87
C ILE A 134 -9.85 -0.19 10.26
N MET A 135 -8.71 -0.62 9.71
CA MET A 135 -7.48 0.17 9.68
C MET A 135 -7.08 0.38 8.23
N GLY A 136 -6.60 1.58 7.88
CA GLY A 136 -6.08 1.91 6.56
C GLY A 136 -4.59 2.24 6.61
N ILE A 137 -3.80 1.75 5.65
CA ILE A 137 -2.39 2.13 5.46
C ILE A 137 -2.21 2.67 4.06
N TYR A 138 -1.81 3.94 3.99
CA TYR A 138 -1.66 4.71 2.76
C TYR A 138 -0.44 5.62 2.86
N GLY A 139 0.07 6.07 1.71
CA GLY A 139 1.07 7.12 1.65
C GLY A 139 0.56 8.42 2.27
N ALA A 140 1.46 9.18 2.90
CA ALA A 140 1.13 10.39 3.67
C ALA A 140 0.30 11.44 2.89
N ALA A 141 0.46 11.51 1.57
CA ALA A 141 -0.31 12.42 0.72
C ALA A 141 -1.83 12.16 0.78
N HIS A 142 -2.25 10.94 1.10
CA HIS A 142 -3.65 10.52 1.12
C HIS A 142 -4.27 10.57 2.53
N THR A 143 -3.48 10.78 3.59
CA THR A 143 -3.93 10.58 4.98
C THR A 143 -4.13 11.87 5.78
N VAL A 144 -3.81 13.03 5.23
CA VAL A 144 -3.92 14.31 5.97
C VAL A 144 -5.38 14.79 6.00
N ILE A 145 -5.98 14.84 7.20
CA ILE A 145 -7.29 15.50 7.39
C ILE A 145 -7.16 16.97 6.99
N ASP A 146 -8.13 17.49 6.23
CA ASP A 146 -8.10 18.82 5.61
C ASP A 146 -6.98 19.05 4.58
N GLY A 147 -6.26 17.99 4.18
CA GLY A 147 -5.19 18.03 3.18
C GLY A 147 -5.68 18.10 1.74
N LEU A 148 -4.75 18.40 0.83
CA LEU A 148 -4.95 18.34 -0.62
C LEU A 148 -4.21 17.13 -1.21
N ASP A 149 -4.66 16.68 -2.37
CA ASP A 149 -4.05 15.62 -3.16
C ASP A 149 -2.61 15.98 -3.58
N PHE A 150 -1.91 15.01 -4.17
CA PHE A 150 -0.52 15.20 -4.61
C PHE A 150 -0.34 16.36 -5.61
N SER A 151 -1.38 16.69 -6.40
CA SER A 151 -1.35 17.82 -7.32
C SER A 151 -1.78 19.16 -6.72
N TYR A 152 -2.12 19.20 -5.42
CA TYR A 152 -2.65 20.37 -4.71
C TYR A 152 -3.89 21.00 -5.37
N SER A 153 -4.70 20.17 -6.03
CA SER A 153 -5.84 20.61 -6.84
C SER A 153 -7.19 20.26 -6.21
N VAL A 154 -7.27 19.13 -5.51
CA VAL A 154 -8.49 18.66 -4.83
C VAL A 154 -8.18 18.21 -3.41
N PRO A 155 -9.17 18.12 -2.51
CA PRO A 155 -9.02 17.44 -1.22
C PRO A 155 -8.42 16.04 -1.38
N CYS A 156 -7.46 15.64 -0.54
CA CYS A 156 -6.95 14.27 -0.55
C CYS A 156 -7.99 13.29 0.00
N MET A 157 -7.72 11.99 -0.13
CA MET A 157 -8.61 10.90 0.25
C MET A 157 -9.11 11.03 1.69
N ALA A 158 -8.24 11.22 2.68
CA ALA A 158 -8.66 11.36 4.07
C ALA A 158 -9.54 12.59 4.32
N ASN A 159 -9.28 13.71 3.63
CA ASN A 159 -10.13 14.89 3.69
C ASN A 159 -11.53 14.59 3.13
N GLN A 160 -11.61 14.00 1.92
CA GLN A 160 -12.89 13.59 1.33
C GLN A 160 -13.64 12.57 2.20
N LEU A 161 -12.95 11.57 2.75
CA LEU A 161 -13.56 10.58 3.65
C LEU A 161 -14.06 11.23 4.94
N HIS A 162 -13.36 12.22 5.49
CA HIS A 162 -13.82 12.97 6.64
C HIS A 162 -15.09 13.79 6.32
N GLU A 163 -15.21 14.36 5.12
CA GLU A 163 -16.45 15.01 4.68
C GLU A 163 -17.63 14.01 4.58
N ILE A 164 -17.38 12.77 4.16
CA ILE A 164 -18.41 11.73 3.97
C ILE A 164 -18.83 11.09 5.30
N TYR A 165 -17.86 10.70 6.13
CA TYR A 165 -18.08 9.89 7.33
C TYR A 165 -17.91 10.67 8.65
N GLY A 166 -17.46 11.93 8.59
CA GLY A 166 -17.30 12.82 9.74
C GLY A 166 -16.30 12.29 10.77
N ASP A 167 -16.69 12.39 12.04
CA ASP A 167 -15.87 12.02 13.20
C ASP A 167 -15.53 10.52 13.29
N LEU A 168 -16.04 9.69 12.37
CA LEU A 168 -15.64 8.28 12.27
C LEU A 168 -14.24 8.12 11.67
N VAL A 169 -13.73 9.12 10.97
CA VAL A 169 -12.41 9.08 10.33
C VAL A 169 -11.36 9.66 11.27
N HIS A 170 -10.34 8.85 11.53
CA HIS A 170 -9.15 9.27 12.26
C HIS A 170 -7.93 8.97 11.39
N ALA A 171 -6.98 9.90 11.37
CA ALA A 171 -5.71 9.72 10.68
C ALA A 171 -4.55 10.03 11.61
N GLU A 172 -3.49 9.24 11.49
CA GLU A 172 -2.27 9.36 12.29
C GLU A 172 -1.06 9.26 11.35
N ASP A 173 -0.11 10.19 11.52
CA ASP A 173 1.15 10.18 10.79
C ASP A 173 2.17 9.31 11.54
N LEU A 174 2.37 8.09 11.04
CA LEU A 174 3.28 7.12 11.64
C LEU A 174 4.76 7.53 11.54
N SER A 175 5.11 8.54 10.73
CA SER A 175 6.48 9.07 10.68
C SER A 175 6.83 9.92 11.90
N GLN A 176 5.83 10.30 12.70
CA GLN A 176 5.99 11.12 13.90
C GLN A 176 5.85 10.32 15.20
N LEU A 177 5.66 9.00 15.11
CA LEU A 177 5.76 8.13 16.28
C LEU A 177 7.17 8.25 16.87
N ASP A 178 7.28 8.23 18.20
CA ASP A 178 8.54 8.35 18.95
C ASP A 178 9.60 7.45 18.30
N VAL A 179 10.44 8.06 17.47
CA VAL A 179 11.64 7.41 16.95
C VAL A 179 12.48 7.16 18.20
N PRO A 180 12.96 5.93 18.45
CA PRO A 180 13.86 5.67 19.57
C PRO A 180 14.93 6.75 19.60
N GLU A 181 15.28 7.27 20.79
CA GLU A 181 16.36 8.26 20.88
C GLU A 181 17.55 7.74 20.08
N PRO A 182 18.05 8.53 19.13
CA PRO A 182 19.05 8.04 18.19
C PRO A 182 20.31 7.62 18.94
N ASP A 183 20.86 6.47 18.57
CA ASP A 183 22.08 5.96 19.19
C ASP A 183 23.25 6.93 18.95
N PHE A 184 24.04 7.19 19.99
CA PHE A 184 25.27 7.95 19.87
C PHE A 184 26.41 7.01 19.51
N GLU A 185 26.99 7.22 18.32
CA GLU A 185 28.07 6.40 17.81
C GLU A 185 29.29 7.24 17.41
N THR A 186 30.44 6.58 17.26
CA THR A 186 31.63 7.19 16.68
C THR A 186 31.82 6.63 15.28
N ILE A 187 31.75 7.50 14.27
CA ILE A 187 32.03 7.13 12.88
C ILE A 187 33.46 7.53 12.50
N GLU A 188 34.12 6.68 11.71
CA GLU A 188 35.44 6.99 11.17
C GLU A 188 35.32 7.42 9.71
N VAL A 189 35.73 8.66 9.41
CA VAL A 189 35.79 9.20 8.05
C VAL A 189 37.21 9.61 7.76
N ASN A 190 37.84 8.97 6.76
CA ASN A 190 39.22 9.20 6.35
C ASN A 190 40.24 9.12 7.52
N GLY A 191 40.10 8.14 8.41
CA GLY A 191 41.02 7.96 9.54
C GLY A 191 40.77 8.91 10.72
N THR A 192 39.72 9.73 10.67
CA THR A 192 39.34 10.63 11.76
C THR A 192 38.02 10.19 12.37
N ALA A 193 38.00 10.05 13.70
CA ALA A 193 36.82 9.68 14.47
C ALA A 193 35.95 10.91 14.78
N TYR A 194 34.65 10.80 14.51
CA TYR A 194 33.67 11.83 14.77
C TYR A 194 32.53 11.28 15.64
N PRO A 195 32.16 11.94 16.75
CA PRO A 195 30.90 11.64 17.41
C PRO A 195 29.76 12.02 16.47
N ALA A 196 28.81 11.11 16.30
CA ALA A 196 27.63 11.33 15.48
C ALA A 196 26.41 10.66 16.09
N THR A 197 25.27 11.27 15.84
CA THR A 197 23.96 10.73 16.20
C THR A 197 23.46 9.88 15.03
N TYR A 198 23.18 8.59 15.27
CA TYR A 198 22.73 7.63 14.26
C TYR A 198 21.20 7.62 14.14
N PHE A 199 20.69 7.87 12.94
CA PHE A 199 19.25 7.96 12.65
C PHE A 199 18.70 6.74 11.91
N GLY A 200 19.46 5.65 11.88
CA GLY A 200 19.07 4.43 11.18
C GLY A 200 19.70 4.27 9.80
N TYR A 201 19.24 3.24 9.10
CA TYR A 201 19.69 2.90 7.75
C TYR A 201 18.51 2.67 6.82
N GLN A 202 18.78 2.75 5.54
CA GLN A 202 17.85 2.35 4.49
C GLN A 202 18.54 1.33 3.60
N ASN A 203 17.86 0.21 3.33
CA ASN A 203 18.28 -0.73 2.30
C ASN A 203 18.18 -0.04 0.93
N THR A 204 19.29 -0.03 0.18
CA THR A 204 19.36 0.67 -1.11
C THR A 204 19.34 -0.29 -2.29
N ARG A 205 19.32 -1.61 -2.07
CA ARG A 205 19.42 -2.61 -3.15
C ARG A 205 18.32 -2.49 -4.19
N SER A 206 17.14 -1.99 -3.80
CA SER A 206 16.00 -1.82 -4.69
C SER A 206 16.13 -0.64 -5.66
N PHE A 207 17.08 0.28 -5.47
CA PHE A 207 17.24 1.47 -6.33
C PHE A 207 18.69 1.96 -6.55
N LEU A 208 19.70 1.35 -5.91
CA LEU A 208 21.12 1.60 -6.14
C LEU A 208 21.86 0.26 -6.26
N GLU A 209 22.19 -0.16 -7.49
CA GLU A 209 22.79 -1.47 -7.77
C GLU A 209 24.16 -1.69 -7.09
N GLU A 210 24.93 -0.63 -6.88
CA GLU A 210 26.29 -0.71 -6.30
C GLU A 210 26.33 -0.65 -4.76
N TYR A 211 25.20 -0.33 -4.10
CA TYR A 211 25.16 -0.05 -2.66
C TYR A 211 24.17 -0.96 -1.95
N GLN A 212 24.61 -1.60 -0.87
CA GLN A 212 23.74 -2.49 -0.08
C GLN A 212 22.78 -1.71 0.83
N TYR A 213 23.28 -0.68 1.50
CA TYR A 213 22.51 0.18 2.37
C TYR A 213 23.17 1.56 2.45
N ARG A 214 22.40 2.54 2.92
CA ARG A 214 22.92 3.84 3.38
C ARG A 214 22.55 4.07 4.83
N GLN A 215 23.45 4.67 5.59
CA GLN A 215 23.23 5.05 6.99
C GLN A 215 23.13 6.57 7.10
N TYR A 216 22.31 7.04 8.04
CA TYR A 216 22.10 8.46 8.28
C TYR A 216 22.71 8.87 9.60
N TYR A 217 23.63 9.83 9.52
CA TYR A 217 24.32 10.39 10.68
C TYR A 217 24.14 11.91 10.71
N ARG A 218 24.00 12.47 11.91
CA ARG A 218 24.07 13.92 12.14
C ARG A 218 25.19 14.22 13.14
N GLN A 219 26.02 15.21 12.80
CA GLN A 219 27.04 15.77 13.69
C GLN A 219 26.50 17.01 14.38
#